data_AF-A0A3M0WWN2-F1
#
_entry.id   AF-A0A3M0WWN2-F1
#
_cell.length_a   1.000
_cell.length_b   1.000
_cell.length_c   1.000
_cell.angle_alpha   90.00
_cell.angle_beta   90.00
_cell.angle_gamma   90.00
#
_symmetry.space_group_name_H-M   'P 1'
#
loop_
_entity.id
_entity.type
_entity.pdbx_description
1 polymer ?
#
loop_
_entity_poly.entity_id
_entity_poly.type
_entity_poly.pdbx_seq_one_letter_code
_entity_poly.pdbx_strand_id
1 'polypeptide(L)'
;SDNGVEIWPLAERPYRPDAAIQYGLQSFPMLVQAGEAVFTREDEQRARRTAVAVDRNGRLLFIVAEQATFTLAAFSHFLADSNLELETALNLDGGTSTGLLLTSPPVQVPAYSLLPTVITASPASNSTP
;
A
#
# COMPACT_ATOMS: atom_id res chain seq x y z
N SER A 1 -9.80 2.11 17.91
CA SER A 1 -8.65 2.26 18.83
C SER A 1 -7.67 3.21 18.16
N ASP A 2 -7.35 4.34 18.81
CA ASP A 2 -6.72 5.52 18.19
C ASP A 2 -5.23 5.39 17.80
N ASN A 3 -4.70 4.18 17.59
CA ASN A 3 -3.27 3.93 17.32
C ASN A 3 -3.01 3.09 16.05
N GLY A 4 -3.98 2.99 15.14
CA GLY A 4 -3.88 2.16 13.92
C GLY A 4 -3.53 2.96 12.67
N VAL A 5 -2.94 2.29 11.67
CA VAL A 5 -2.88 2.82 10.31
C VAL A 5 -4.20 2.50 9.62
N GLU A 6 -4.80 3.51 9.01
CA GLU A 6 -6.07 3.38 8.29
C GLU A 6 -5.88 3.81 6.83
N ILE A 7 -6.55 3.11 5.92
CA ILE A 7 -6.65 3.46 4.50
C ILE A 7 -8.14 3.52 4.16
N TRP A 8 -8.60 4.62 3.58
CA TRP A 8 -10.00 4.78 3.21
C TRP A 8 -10.17 5.66 1.97
N PRO A 9 -11.21 5.44 1.16
CA PRO A 9 -11.54 6.33 0.07
C PRO A 9 -12.08 7.66 0.60
N LEU A 10 -11.48 8.77 0.18
CA LEU A 10 -11.95 10.10 0.56
C LEU A 10 -13.34 10.44 0.02
N ALA A 11 -13.81 9.72 -1.00
CA ALA A 11 -15.18 9.83 -1.50
C ALA A 11 -16.22 9.39 -0.45
N GLU A 12 -15.86 8.46 0.45
CA GLU A 12 -16.76 7.95 1.49
C GLU A 12 -16.52 8.64 2.84
N ARG A 13 -15.24 8.88 3.16
CA ARG A 13 -14.82 9.58 4.38
C ARG A 13 -13.85 10.71 4.02
N PRO A 14 -14.36 11.91 3.67
CA PRO A 14 -13.52 13.07 3.42
C PRO A 14 -12.67 13.45 4.64
N TYR A 15 -11.56 14.17 4.42
CA TYR A 15 -10.81 14.76 5.53
C TYR A 15 -11.69 15.74 6.29
N ARG A 16 -11.58 15.68 7.62
CA ARG A 16 -12.20 16.66 8.50
C ARG A 16 -11.12 17.39 9.30
N PRO A 17 -11.21 18.72 9.45
CA PRO A 17 -10.23 19.49 10.24
C PRO A 17 -10.11 19.07 11.71
N ASP A 18 -11.14 18.42 12.25
CA ASP A 18 -11.22 17.90 13.61
C ASP A 18 -10.76 16.43 13.72
N ALA A 19 -10.32 15.80 12.63
CA ALA A 19 -9.83 14.43 12.66
C ALA A 19 -8.49 14.35 13.40
N ALA A 20 -8.38 13.42 14.34
CA ALA A 20 -7.15 13.12 15.07
C ALA A 20 -6.14 12.33 14.21
N ILE A 21 -5.78 12.86 13.03
CA ILE A 21 -4.80 12.28 12.11
C ILE A 21 -3.47 12.99 12.32
N GLN A 22 -2.46 12.27 12.79
CA GLN A 22 -1.12 12.85 13.00
C GLN A 22 -0.38 13.04 11.66
N TYR A 23 -0.47 12.03 10.79
CA TYR A 23 0.13 12.03 9.46
C TYR A 23 -0.81 11.35 8.48
N GLY A 24 -0.89 11.88 7.27
CA GLY A 24 -1.66 11.31 6.19
C GLY A 24 -1.07 11.71 4.85
N LEU A 25 -1.29 10.86 3.84
CA LEU A 25 -0.97 11.14 2.45
C LEU A 25 -2.12 10.66 1.58
N GLN A 26 -2.15 11.13 0.35
CA GLN A 26 -3.12 10.71 -0.65
C GLN A 26 -2.39 10.07 -1.81
N SER A 27 -2.99 9.02 -2.35
CA SER A 27 -2.53 8.37 -3.59
C SER A 27 -3.74 7.88 -4.37
N PHE A 28 -3.49 7.35 -5.56
CA PHE A 28 -4.51 6.79 -6.44
C PHE A 28 -3.97 5.61 -7.24
N PRO A 29 -4.80 4.61 -7.57
CA PRO A 29 -6.16 4.37 -7.09
C PRO A 29 -6.21 3.56 -5.79
N MET A 30 -7.39 3.52 -5.15
CA MET A 30 -7.75 2.39 -4.28
C MET A 30 -7.80 1.11 -5.12
N LEU A 31 -7.16 0.06 -4.64
CA LEU A 31 -7.07 -1.24 -5.31
C LEU A 31 -7.99 -2.26 -4.67
N VAL A 32 -8.06 -2.29 -3.33
CA VAL A 32 -8.93 -3.20 -2.58
C VAL A 32 -9.75 -2.40 -1.58
N GLN A 33 -11.02 -2.73 -1.42
CA GLN A 33 -11.90 -2.17 -0.42
C GLN A 33 -12.91 -3.22 0.05
N ALA A 34 -13.08 -3.35 1.37
CA ALA A 34 -13.89 -4.40 1.98
C ALA A 34 -13.50 -5.82 1.51
N GLY A 35 -12.20 -6.01 1.23
CA GLY A 35 -11.65 -7.26 0.69
C GLY A 35 -11.90 -7.51 -0.79
N GLU A 36 -12.60 -6.62 -1.50
CA GLU A 36 -12.90 -6.79 -2.92
C GLU A 36 -12.03 -5.88 -3.80
N ALA A 37 -11.71 -6.35 -5.00
CA ALA A 37 -11.03 -5.55 -6.01
C ALA A 37 -11.95 -4.41 -6.49
N VAL A 38 -11.50 -3.16 -6.37
CA VAL A 38 -12.30 -1.98 -6.75
C VAL A 38 -11.75 -1.21 -7.95
N PHE A 39 -10.52 -1.50 -8.39
CA PHE A 39 -9.98 -0.91 -9.62
C PHE A 39 -10.11 -1.89 -10.78
N THR A 40 -11.10 -1.65 -11.64
CA THR A 40 -11.47 -2.56 -12.74
C THR A 40 -11.18 -1.98 -14.13
N ARG A 41 -10.62 -0.76 -14.21
CA ARG A 41 -10.30 -0.16 -15.50
C ARG A 41 -9.11 -0.86 -16.13
N GLU A 42 -9.37 -1.59 -17.20
CA GLU A 42 -8.35 -2.30 -17.95
C GLU A 42 -7.51 -1.37 -18.84
N ASP A 43 -6.23 -1.72 -18.93
CA ASP A 43 -5.28 -1.19 -19.90
C ASP A 43 -4.28 -2.31 -20.29
N GLU A 44 -3.40 -2.04 -21.25
CA GLU A 44 -2.33 -2.98 -21.62
C GLU A 44 -1.02 -2.70 -20.85
N GLN A 45 -1.01 -1.71 -19.96
CA GLN A 45 0.21 -1.21 -19.35
C GLN A 45 0.64 -2.09 -18.19
N ARG A 46 1.49 -3.06 -18.49
CA ARG A 46 2.16 -3.86 -17.47
C ARG A 46 3.35 -3.11 -16.88
N ALA A 47 3.44 -3.10 -15.56
CA ALA A 47 4.52 -2.42 -14.84
C ALA A 47 4.78 -3.09 -13.50
N ARG A 48 5.94 -2.79 -12.92
CA ARG A 48 6.22 -3.06 -11.51
C ARG A 48 5.21 -2.28 -10.66
N ARG A 49 4.74 -2.85 -9.56
CA ARG A 49 3.69 -2.24 -8.74
C ARG A 49 4.16 -2.09 -7.31
N THR A 50 3.64 -1.06 -6.65
CA THR A 50 3.83 -0.79 -5.23
C THR A 50 2.47 -0.49 -4.64
N ALA A 51 2.13 -1.11 -3.51
CA ALA A 51 0.92 -0.80 -2.76
C ALA A 51 1.20 -0.80 -1.27
N VAL A 52 0.35 -0.07 -0.54
CA VAL A 52 0.22 -0.17 0.90
C VAL A 52 -1.17 -0.72 1.20
N ALA A 53 -1.27 -1.65 2.15
CA ALA A 53 -2.52 -2.33 2.46
C ALA A 53 -2.71 -2.51 3.97
N VAL A 54 -3.96 -2.63 4.39
CA VAL A 54 -4.31 -3.06 5.75
C VAL A 54 -5.07 -4.37 5.63
N ASP A 55 -4.62 -5.39 6.36
CA ASP A 55 -5.33 -6.67 6.43
C ASP A 55 -6.46 -6.68 7.46
N ARG A 56 -7.26 -7.75 7.47
CA ARG A 56 -8.39 -7.93 8.40
C ARG A 56 -7.97 -8.01 9.88
N ASN A 57 -6.68 -8.21 10.15
CA ASN A 57 -6.10 -8.21 11.49
C ASN A 57 -5.53 -6.83 11.88
N GLY A 58 -5.68 -5.82 11.02
CA GLY A 58 -5.19 -4.46 11.26
C GLY A 58 -3.69 -4.27 11.05
N ARG A 59 -3.02 -5.22 10.37
CA ARG A 59 -1.58 -5.09 10.05
C ARG A 59 -1.39 -4.24 8.80
N LEU A 60 -0.42 -3.34 8.83
CA LEU A 60 0.04 -2.62 7.64
C LEU A 60 0.99 -3.50 6.83
N LEU A 61 0.72 -3.64 5.53
CA LEU A 61 1.57 -4.35 4.59
C LEU A 61 2.10 -3.39 3.52
N PHE A 62 3.40 -3.46 3.25
CA PHE A 62 3.99 -2.91 2.02
C PHE A 62 4.15 -4.04 1.01
N ILE A 63 3.57 -3.87 -0.17
CA ILE A 63 3.50 -4.92 -1.19
C ILE A 63 4.14 -4.40 -2.47
N VAL A 64 5.05 -5.20 -3.04
CA VAL A 64 5.67 -4.90 -4.34
C VAL A 64 5.48 -6.07 -5.30
N ALA A 65 5.13 -5.77 -6.54
CA ALA A 65 5.31 -6.66 -7.67
C ALA A 65 6.61 -6.27 -8.37
N GLU A 66 7.68 -7.04 -8.11
CA GLU A 66 9.03 -6.71 -8.60
C GLU A 66 9.14 -6.76 -10.12
N GLN A 67 8.41 -7.67 -10.77
CA GLN A 67 8.39 -7.81 -12.23
C GLN A 67 7.21 -7.04 -12.84
N ALA A 68 7.35 -6.65 -14.11
CA ALA A 68 6.28 -6.00 -14.87
C ALA A 68 5.21 -6.99 -15.33
N THR A 69 4.62 -7.72 -14.38
CA THR A 69 3.67 -8.81 -14.64
C THR A 69 2.24 -8.30 -14.76
N PHE A 70 1.88 -7.25 -14.00
CA PHE A 70 0.49 -6.84 -13.82
C PHE A 70 0.15 -5.51 -14.53
N THR A 71 -0.99 -5.49 -15.22
CA THR A 71 -1.78 -4.25 -15.40
C THR A 71 -2.29 -3.81 -14.02
N LEU A 72 -2.76 -2.57 -13.89
CA LEU A 72 -3.19 -2.10 -12.58
C LEU A 72 -4.47 -2.82 -12.10
N ALA A 73 -5.40 -3.11 -13.01
CA ALA A 73 -6.59 -3.92 -12.72
C ALA A 73 -6.23 -5.36 -12.34
N ALA A 74 -5.31 -6.01 -13.09
CA ALA A 74 -4.84 -7.35 -12.73
C ALA A 74 -4.15 -7.38 -11.35
N PHE A 75 -3.46 -6.30 -10.96
CA PHE A 75 -2.88 -6.21 -9.62
C PHE A 75 -3.95 -6.05 -8.53
N SER A 76 -4.99 -5.25 -8.78
CA SER A 76 -6.15 -5.11 -7.88
C SER A 76 -6.84 -6.46 -7.64
N HIS A 77 -7.13 -7.21 -8.70
CA HIS A 77 -7.70 -8.55 -8.61
C HIS A 77 -6.77 -9.53 -7.88
N PHE A 78 -5.49 -9.56 -8.24
CA PHE A 78 -4.51 -10.42 -7.57
C PHE A 78 -4.44 -10.16 -6.06
N LEU A 79 -4.48 -8.89 -5.63
CA LEU A 79 -4.46 -8.53 -4.22
C LEU A 79 -5.71 -9.01 -3.49
N ALA A 80 -6.90 -8.81 -4.07
CA ALA A 80 -8.17 -9.26 -3.50
C ALA A 80 -8.25 -10.80 -3.38
N ASP A 81 -7.77 -11.51 -4.40
CA ASP A 81 -7.80 -12.99 -4.44
C ASP A 81 -6.66 -13.64 -3.64
N SER A 82 -5.72 -12.85 -3.13
CA SER A 82 -4.57 -13.36 -2.37
C SER A 82 -4.98 -13.90 -1.00
N ASN A 83 -4.17 -14.80 -0.44
CA ASN A 83 -4.32 -15.27 0.93
C ASN A 83 -3.78 -14.28 2.00
N LEU A 84 -3.59 -13.01 1.63
CA LEU A 84 -3.13 -11.97 2.55
C LEU A 84 -4.26 -11.39 3.42
N GLU A 85 -5.52 -11.78 3.15
CA GLU A 85 -6.70 -11.36 3.91
C GLU A 85 -6.82 -9.83 3.97
N LEU A 86 -6.59 -9.16 2.84
CA LEU A 86 -6.60 -7.70 2.77
C LEU A 86 -8.02 -7.15 3.02
N GLU A 87 -8.11 -6.08 3.81
CA GLU A 87 -9.34 -5.30 3.98
C GLU A 87 -9.33 -4.11 3.01
N THR A 88 -8.20 -3.43 2.92
CA THR A 88 -7.99 -2.30 2.00
C THR A 88 -6.60 -2.33 1.38
N ALA A 89 -6.47 -1.80 0.17
CA ALA A 89 -5.17 -1.56 -0.47
C ALA A 89 -5.20 -0.29 -1.32
N LEU A 90 -4.14 0.51 -1.22
CA LEU A 90 -3.93 1.75 -1.94
C LEU A 90 -2.66 1.65 -2.78
N ASN A 91 -2.78 1.96 -4.08
CA ASN A 91 -1.64 2.01 -4.98
C ASN A 91 -0.67 3.14 -4.58
N LEU A 92 0.62 2.91 -4.76
CA LEU A 92 1.69 3.92 -4.67
C LEU A 92 2.41 4.02 -6.03
N ASP A 93 3.42 4.87 -6.11
CA ASP A 93 4.26 4.98 -7.30
C ASP A 93 4.89 3.63 -7.67
N GLY A 94 4.77 3.28 -8.96
CA GLY A 94 5.23 2.01 -9.52
C GLY A 94 6.20 2.17 -10.69
N GLY A 95 6.48 1.07 -11.38
CA GLY A 95 7.40 1.06 -12.53
C GLY A 95 8.85 1.19 -12.06
N THR A 96 9.59 2.17 -12.60
CA THR A 96 11.01 2.37 -12.23
C THR A 96 11.18 2.79 -10.77
N SER A 97 10.14 3.35 -10.14
CA SER A 97 10.18 3.76 -8.74
C SER A 97 9.89 2.62 -7.76
N THR A 98 9.38 1.46 -8.20
CA THR A 98 9.12 0.35 -7.28
C THR A 98 10.40 -0.06 -6.57
N GLY A 99 10.37 -0.08 -5.24
CA GLY A 99 11.49 -0.47 -4.41
C GLY A 99 11.04 -0.92 -3.03
N LEU A 100 11.83 -1.80 -2.41
CA LEU A 100 11.60 -2.32 -1.06
C LEU A 100 12.95 -2.64 -0.41
N LEU A 101 13.06 -2.33 0.88
CA LEU A 101 14.16 -2.80 1.71
C LEU A 101 13.56 -3.41 2.98
N LEU A 102 13.89 -4.68 3.22
CA LEU A 102 13.60 -5.39 4.46
C LEU A 102 14.92 -5.75 5.13
N THR A 103 15.02 -5.55 6.43
CA THR A 103 16.24 -5.83 7.20
C THR A 103 16.26 -7.24 7.77
N SER A 104 15.09 -7.87 7.98
CA SER A 104 14.98 -9.22 8.53
C SER A 104 13.71 -9.94 8.04
N PRO A 105 13.83 -10.98 7.18
CA PRO A 105 15.05 -11.36 6.49
C PRO A 105 15.54 -10.23 5.57
N PRO A 106 16.85 -10.13 5.29
CA PRO A 106 17.36 -9.15 4.33
C PRO A 106 16.76 -9.39 2.94
N VAL A 107 15.99 -8.43 2.45
CA VAL A 107 15.44 -8.42 1.08
C VAL A 107 15.63 -7.03 0.50
N GLN A 108 16.09 -6.96 -0.73
CA GLN A 108 16.24 -5.72 -1.46
C GLN A 108 15.60 -5.86 -2.84
N VAL A 109 14.62 -5.00 -3.10
CA VAL A 109 14.09 -4.75 -4.44
C VAL A 109 14.51 -3.33 -4.79
N PRO A 110 15.52 -3.13 -5.67
CA PRO A 110 15.99 -1.78 -5.98
C PRO A 110 14.96 -1.03 -6.83
N ALA A 111 14.83 0.27 -6.58
CA ALA A 111 14.26 1.19 -7.56
C ALA A 111 15.28 1.39 -8.69
N TYR A 112 14.78 1.56 -9.91
CA TYR A 112 15.58 1.89 -11.09
C TYR A 112 15.74 3.40 -11.29
N SER A 113 14.97 4.19 -10.55
CA SER A 113 15.08 5.65 -10.50
C SER A 113 15.39 6.12 -9.08
N LEU A 114 16.13 7.23 -8.96
CA LEU A 114 16.32 7.91 -7.69
C LEU A 114 15.01 8.57 -7.25
N LEU A 115 14.58 8.31 -6.02
CA LEU A 115 13.36 8.89 -5.45
C LEU A 115 13.70 9.79 -4.26
N PRO A 116 12.99 10.91 -4.09
CA PRO A 116 13.21 11.81 -2.96
C PRO A 116 12.50 11.36 -1.68
N THR A 117 11.69 10.29 -1.73
CA THR A 117 10.73 9.94 -0.66
C THR A 117 10.67 8.43 -0.39
N VAL A 118 10.39 8.08 0.87
CA VAL A 118 10.19 6.71 1.34
C VAL A 118 9.18 6.70 2.48
N ILE A 119 8.39 5.64 2.59
CA ILE A 119 7.59 5.33 3.77
C ILE A 119 8.34 4.24 4.53
N THR A 120 8.56 4.44 5.82
CA THR A 120 9.25 3.46 6.67
C THR A 120 8.34 2.99 7.78
N ALA A 121 8.49 1.73 8.17
CA ALA A 121 7.93 1.18 9.39
C ALA A 121 9.08 0.63 10.24
N SER A 122 9.16 1.08 11.47
CA SER A 122 10.15 0.64 12.46
C SER A 122 9.41 0.05 13.66
N PRO A 123 10.02 -0.89 14.40
CA PRO A 123 9.46 -1.33 15.68
C PRO A 123 9.18 -0.12 16.57
N ALA A 124 8.07 -0.17 17.33
CA ALA A 124 7.83 0.83 18.35
C ALA A 124 9.04 0.86 19.30
N SER A 125 9.60 2.05 19.53
CA SER A 125 10.60 2.22 20.58
C SER A 125 9.90 1.94 21.90
N ASN A 126 10.19 0.81 22.54
CA ASN A 126 9.82 0.62 23.93
C ASN A 126 10.58 1.67 24.74
N SER A 127 9.90 2.76 25.09
CA SER A 127 10.34 3.62 26.17
C SER A 127 10.23 2.80 27.45
N THR A 128 11.35 2.23 27.91
CA THR A 128 11.44 1.74 29.29
C THR A 128 11.19 2.95 30.20
N PRO A 129 10.26 2.87 31.17
CA PRO A 129 10.11 3.92 32.17
C PRO A 129 11.39 4.10 33.00
#